data_AF-K1WWJ3-F1
#
_entry.id   AF-K1WWJ3-F1
#
_cell.length_a   1.000
_cell.length_b   1.000
_cell.length_c   1.000
_cell.angle_alpha   90.00
_cell.angle_beta   90.00
_cell.angle_gamma   90.00
#
_symmetry.space_group_name_H-M   'P 1'
#
loop_
_entity.id
_entity.type
_entity.pdbx_description
1 polymer ?
#
loop_
_entity_poly.entity_id
_entity_poly.type
_entity_poly.pdbx_seq_one_letter_code
_entity_poly.pdbx_strand_id
1 'polypeptide(L)'
;MFKASRHSSPTYTTPLPVVRLRGPAQLSRSTSDSNQSSPSTSSPRLDHPVGSDGDAPEGIFSPEVKKIMRNSMYLTFNAPRVDDYHRALFLTEPRHTSDNSLNVSGTLFHASYDRPSGTPEGTSKIWQLEQKPSRDVSAVKSLVLLYKICTLDPARGPIESQCEEIRSIVSRVPLGRQNREAQLGPLSEGEGNPVLDGYDCVIWTVDAIDALAQAGILSLSKMGFRNAGEFMAAARSQAGPENARSMVGVDFGGLRVVNEPR
;
A
#
# COMPACT_ATOMS: atom_id res chain seq x y z
N MET A 1 -27.00 31.29 -59.79
CA MET A 1 -25.74 31.84 -60.32
C MET A 1 -24.90 32.27 -59.13
N PHE A 2 -23.68 31.71 -58.99
CA PHE A 2 -22.55 32.05 -58.08
C PHE A 2 -22.80 32.01 -56.56
N LYS A 3 -21.95 31.44 -55.69
CA LYS A 3 -20.74 30.60 -55.79
C LYS A 3 -20.51 30.05 -54.37
N ALA A 4 -20.00 28.83 -54.26
CA ALA A 4 -19.49 28.28 -53.00
C ALA A 4 -18.25 29.08 -52.51
N SER A 5 -18.03 29.15 -51.20
CA SER A 5 -16.69 29.40 -50.66
C SER A 5 -16.38 28.49 -49.48
N ARG A 6 -15.40 27.61 -49.73
CA ARG A 6 -14.67 26.78 -48.78
C ARG A 6 -13.56 27.61 -48.15
N HIS A 7 -13.30 27.44 -46.86
CA HIS A 7 -11.97 27.51 -46.22
C HIS A 7 -12.08 26.65 -44.95
N SER A 8 -11.51 25.44 -44.88
CA SER A 8 -10.09 25.06 -44.76
C SER A 8 -9.46 25.54 -43.45
N SER A 9 -9.22 24.57 -42.57
CA SER A 9 -8.52 24.66 -41.27
C SER A 9 -7.10 25.22 -41.36
N PRO A 10 -6.52 25.59 -40.21
CA PRO A 10 -5.22 25.04 -39.86
C PRO A 10 -5.28 24.25 -38.55
N THR A 11 -4.99 22.97 -38.72
CA THR A 11 -4.44 22.03 -37.76
C THR A 11 -3.29 22.67 -36.97
N TYR A 12 -3.39 22.69 -35.65
CA TYR A 12 -2.22 22.72 -34.77
C TYR A 12 -2.25 21.47 -33.88
N THR A 13 -1.68 20.41 -34.44
CA THR A 13 -1.19 19.25 -33.71
C THR A 13 0.10 19.65 -33.01
N THR A 14 0.05 19.83 -31.69
CA THR A 14 1.24 19.62 -30.84
C THR A 14 1.28 18.14 -30.47
N PRO A 15 2.29 17.36 -30.91
CA PRO A 15 2.44 15.98 -30.48
C PRO A 15 3.04 15.99 -29.07
N LEU A 16 2.25 15.61 -28.06
CA LEU A 16 2.78 15.26 -26.75
C LEU A 16 3.16 13.76 -26.75
N PRO A 17 4.21 13.38 -26.01
CA PRO A 17 4.96 12.16 -26.24
C PRO A 17 4.10 10.92 -25.98
N VAL A 18 3.93 10.12 -27.03
CA VAL A 18 3.32 8.79 -27.00
C VAL A 18 4.23 7.85 -26.19
N VAL A 19 3.84 7.51 -24.96
CA VAL A 19 4.44 6.39 -24.23
C VAL A 19 3.67 5.12 -24.60
N ARG A 20 4.18 4.42 -25.62
CA ARG A 20 3.77 3.05 -25.95
C ARG A 20 4.36 2.10 -24.92
N LEU A 21 3.53 1.54 -24.05
CA LEU A 21 3.89 0.33 -23.31
C LEU A 21 3.82 -0.87 -24.27
N ARG A 22 4.95 -1.13 -24.94
CA ARG A 22 5.22 -2.43 -25.58
C ARG A 22 5.35 -3.46 -24.46
N GLY A 23 4.46 -4.44 -24.42
CA GLY A 23 4.54 -5.56 -23.48
C GLY A 23 5.85 -6.35 -23.65
N PRO A 24 6.39 -6.94 -22.58
CA PRO A 24 7.58 -7.78 -22.69
C PRO A 24 7.27 -9.07 -23.46
N ALA A 25 8.12 -9.33 -24.46
CA ALA A 25 8.20 -10.58 -25.19
C ALA A 25 8.56 -11.74 -24.26
N GLN A 26 7.95 -12.90 -24.51
CA GLN A 26 8.31 -14.15 -23.89
C GLN A 26 9.79 -14.47 -24.12
N LEU A 27 10.50 -14.79 -23.03
CA LEU A 27 11.75 -15.54 -23.08
C LEU A 27 11.62 -16.72 -22.13
N SER A 28 11.23 -17.85 -22.71
CA SER A 28 11.42 -19.17 -22.14
C SER A 28 12.92 -19.41 -21.89
N ARG A 29 13.29 -19.76 -20.67
CA ARG A 29 14.47 -20.61 -20.46
C ARG A 29 14.38 -21.36 -19.14
N SER A 30 14.10 -22.66 -19.28
CA SER A 30 14.33 -23.70 -18.30
C SER A 30 15.83 -23.87 -18.08
N THR A 31 16.24 -24.03 -16.83
CA THR A 31 17.37 -24.89 -16.45
C THR A 31 17.11 -25.44 -15.05
N SER A 32 16.87 -26.74 -15.02
CA SER A 32 17.00 -27.63 -13.87
C SER A 32 18.40 -27.52 -13.26
N ASP A 33 18.52 -27.73 -11.95
CA ASP A 33 19.47 -28.69 -11.42
C ASP A 33 19.10 -29.11 -9.99
N SER A 34 18.97 -30.42 -9.85
CA SER A 34 18.82 -31.18 -8.62
C SER A 34 20.19 -31.61 -8.11
N ASN A 35 20.40 -31.70 -6.80
CA ASN A 35 21.20 -32.73 -6.07
C ASN A 35 21.31 -32.29 -4.59
N GLN A 36 20.66 -32.97 -3.63
CA GLN A 36 21.04 -34.22 -2.96
C GLN A 36 22.25 -34.14 -1.99
N SER A 37 21.91 -34.44 -0.72
CA SER A 37 22.64 -35.28 0.26
C SER A 37 23.59 -34.64 1.30
N SER A 38 23.25 -34.89 2.57
CA SER A 38 24.07 -34.82 3.80
C SER A 38 25.03 -36.03 3.91
N PRO A 39 25.98 -36.14 4.88
CA PRO A 39 25.68 -36.42 6.32
C PRO A 39 26.66 -35.91 7.42
N SER A 40 26.14 -35.89 8.66
CA SER A 40 26.66 -36.16 10.05
C SER A 40 28.15 -35.96 10.42
N THR A 41 28.55 -35.42 11.59
CA THR A 41 28.45 -35.91 13.00
C THR A 41 29.18 -34.85 13.89
N SER A 42 28.78 -34.48 15.11
CA SER A 42 29.13 -35.11 16.41
C SER A 42 28.91 -34.09 17.54
N SER A 43 28.35 -34.52 18.68
CA SER A 43 28.26 -33.74 19.93
C SER A 43 29.57 -33.78 20.72
N PRO A 44 29.80 -32.83 21.66
CA PRO A 44 29.54 -33.19 23.05
C PRO A 44 28.87 -32.08 23.89
N ARG A 45 28.11 -32.54 24.89
CA ARG A 45 27.57 -31.80 26.04
C ARG A 45 28.71 -31.32 26.95
N LEU A 46 28.58 -30.09 27.47
CA LEU A 46 29.13 -29.67 28.76
C LEU A 46 28.05 -28.85 29.49
N ASP A 47 27.79 -29.22 30.74
CA ASP A 47 26.84 -28.60 31.64
C ASP A 47 27.47 -27.37 32.36
N HIS A 48 26.73 -26.25 32.33
CA HIS A 48 26.51 -25.14 33.32
C HIS A 48 27.65 -24.64 34.27
N PRO A 49 27.73 -23.30 34.57
CA PRO A 49 26.69 -22.62 35.35
C PRO A 49 26.42 -21.11 35.09
N VAL A 50 25.18 -20.73 35.46
CA VAL A 50 24.68 -19.51 36.15
C VAL A 50 25.39 -18.16 35.93
N GLY A 51 24.60 -17.22 35.42
CA GLY A 51 24.59 -15.84 35.92
C GLY A 51 25.51 -14.86 35.20
N SER A 52 25.02 -14.31 34.10
CA SER A 52 25.41 -12.97 33.70
C SER A 52 24.16 -12.29 33.18
N ASP A 53 23.79 -11.20 33.85
CA ASP A 53 22.79 -10.23 33.38
C ASP A 53 23.23 -9.76 32.00
N GLY A 54 22.79 -10.49 30.99
CA GLY A 54 22.85 -10.04 29.62
C GLY A 54 21.78 -8.97 29.51
N ASP A 55 22.20 -7.70 29.63
CA ASP A 55 21.53 -6.59 28.97
C ASP A 55 21.15 -7.08 27.58
N ALA A 56 19.87 -7.42 27.42
CA ALA A 56 19.32 -7.72 26.11
C ALA A 56 19.68 -6.51 25.25
N PRO A 57 20.35 -6.69 24.11
CA PRO A 57 20.75 -5.56 23.28
C PRO A 57 19.48 -4.77 23.01
N GLU A 58 19.42 -3.52 23.51
CA GLU A 58 18.35 -2.59 23.18
C GLU A 58 18.22 -2.65 21.66
N GLY A 59 17.12 -3.24 21.19
CA GLY A 59 16.90 -3.44 19.78
C GLY A 59 17.15 -2.11 19.08
N ILE A 60 18.04 -2.11 18.08
CA ILE A 60 18.34 -0.91 17.29
C ILE A 60 17.09 -0.61 16.47
N PHE A 61 16.06 -0.06 17.12
CA PHE A 61 14.88 0.43 16.48
C PHE A 61 15.28 1.72 15.78
N SER A 62 15.09 1.76 14.46
CA SER A 62 15.24 2.99 13.69
C SER A 62 14.48 4.12 14.42
N PRO A 63 15.07 5.33 14.59
CA PRO A 63 14.40 6.47 15.22
C PRO A 63 13.02 6.78 14.62
N GLU A 64 12.82 6.42 13.34
CA GLU A 64 11.55 6.56 12.64
C GLU A 64 10.45 5.68 13.24
N VAL A 65 10.77 4.47 13.72
CA VAL A 65 9.79 3.56 14.33
C VAL A 65 9.15 4.16 15.58
N LYS A 66 9.94 4.92 16.37
CA LYS A 66 9.45 5.61 17.57
C LYS A 66 8.42 6.71 17.26
N LYS A 67 8.34 7.17 16.01
CA LYS A 67 7.35 8.16 15.57
C LYS A 67 5.99 7.54 15.30
N ILE A 68 5.88 6.22 15.15
CA ILE A 68 4.59 5.57 14.92
C ILE A 68 3.70 5.78 16.15
N MET A 69 2.63 6.52 15.96
CA MET A 69 1.61 6.81 16.95
C MET A 69 0.55 5.72 16.99
N ARG A 70 0.09 5.40 18.19
CA ARG A 70 -1.06 4.52 18.45
C ARG A 70 -2.37 5.12 17.95
N ASN A 71 -3.40 4.27 17.93
CA ASN A 71 -4.77 4.64 17.57
C ASN A 71 -4.79 5.51 16.31
N SER A 72 -3.93 5.21 15.34
CA SER A 72 -3.72 6.04 14.16
C SER A 72 -3.77 5.17 12.92
N MET A 73 -4.24 5.78 11.85
CA MET A 73 -4.27 5.17 10.53
C MET A 73 -3.20 5.81 9.65
N TYR A 74 -2.47 4.97 8.94
CA TYR A 74 -1.39 5.36 8.05
C TYR A 74 -1.67 4.84 6.64
N LEU A 75 -1.28 5.65 5.65
CA LEU A 75 -1.04 5.20 4.30
C LEU A 75 0.37 4.60 4.24
N THR A 76 0.48 3.39 3.71
CA THR A 76 1.77 2.73 3.53
C THR A 76 2.25 2.92 2.09
N PHE A 77 3.57 3.06 1.91
CA PHE A 77 4.21 2.96 0.61
C PHE A 77 5.36 1.98 0.69
N ASN A 78 5.34 0.97 -0.18
CA ASN A 78 6.47 0.08 -0.37
C ASN A 78 7.33 0.55 -1.55
N ALA A 79 8.62 0.25 -1.48
CA ALA A 79 9.57 0.37 -2.56
C ALA A 79 8.99 -0.29 -3.83
N PRO A 80 9.01 0.43 -4.96
CA PRO A 80 8.38 -0.02 -6.17
C PRO A 80 9.11 -1.26 -6.70
N ARG A 81 8.33 -2.23 -7.15
CA ARG A 81 8.83 -3.38 -7.94
C ARG A 81 8.59 -3.19 -9.44
N VAL A 82 7.72 -2.24 -9.78
CA VAL A 82 7.25 -1.93 -11.13
C VAL A 82 7.19 -0.40 -11.29
N ASP A 83 6.15 0.12 -11.94
CA ASP A 83 5.95 1.53 -12.30
C ASP A 83 5.18 2.35 -11.25
N ASP A 84 4.83 1.78 -10.09
CA ASP A 84 4.24 2.54 -8.99
C ASP A 84 4.65 2.02 -7.60
N TYR A 85 4.48 2.88 -6.60
CA TYR A 85 4.63 2.53 -5.20
C TYR A 85 3.38 1.80 -4.72
N HIS A 86 3.59 0.59 -4.21
CA HIS A 86 2.52 -0.24 -3.69
C HIS A 86 1.99 0.34 -2.38
N ARG A 87 0.66 0.38 -2.21
CA ARG A 87 0.00 1.12 -1.12
C ARG A 87 -1.15 0.36 -0.49
N ALA A 88 -1.29 0.56 0.82
CA ALA A 88 -2.29 -0.05 1.66
C ALA A 88 -2.61 0.88 2.84
N LEU A 89 -3.70 0.59 3.56
CA LEU A 89 -4.02 1.29 4.81
C LEU A 89 -3.55 0.45 5.99
N PHE A 90 -2.85 1.07 6.93
CA PHE A 90 -2.41 0.43 8.16
C PHE A 90 -3.05 1.12 9.36
N LEU A 91 -3.90 0.39 10.08
CA LEU A 91 -4.53 0.85 11.31
C LEU A 91 -3.80 0.24 12.49
N THR A 92 -3.14 1.06 13.31
CA THR A 92 -2.48 0.56 14.51
C THR A 92 -3.51 -0.01 15.49
N GLU A 93 -3.17 -1.08 16.18
CA GLU A 93 -4.07 -1.70 17.15
C GLU A 93 -4.43 -0.74 18.30
N PRO A 94 -5.72 -0.68 18.69
CA PRO A 94 -6.09 -0.08 19.97
C PRO A 94 -5.54 -0.95 21.09
N ARG A 95 -4.98 -0.33 22.14
CA ARG A 95 -4.39 -1.07 23.26
C ARG A 95 -5.23 -1.02 24.53
N HIS A 96 -5.26 -2.18 25.18
CA HIS A 96 -5.62 -2.38 26.59
C HIS A 96 -4.39 -2.35 27.54
N THR A 97 -3.17 -2.10 27.06
CA THR A 97 -1.93 -2.17 27.86
C THR A 97 -0.96 -1.01 27.59
N SER A 98 -0.15 -0.63 28.59
CA SER A 98 0.71 0.57 28.60
C SER A 98 2.04 0.44 27.87
N ASP A 99 2.42 -0.74 27.39
CA ASP A 99 3.75 -0.98 26.81
C ASP A 99 3.94 -0.31 25.43
N ASN A 100 5.04 0.41 25.21
CA ASN A 100 5.26 1.20 23.99
C ASN A 100 5.77 0.37 22.79
N SER A 101 6.15 -0.90 22.99
CA SER A 101 6.76 -1.75 21.96
C SER A 101 5.79 -2.26 20.88
N LEU A 102 4.47 -2.12 21.07
CA LEU A 102 3.44 -2.50 20.07
C LEU A 102 2.79 -1.26 19.42
N ASN A 103 3.46 -0.10 19.39
CA ASN A 103 3.02 0.99 18.51
C ASN A 103 3.11 0.60 17.03
N VAL A 104 3.82 -0.49 16.73
CA VAL A 104 4.09 -1.03 15.40
C VAL A 104 3.14 -2.15 14.98
N SER A 105 2.25 -2.61 15.86
CA SER A 105 1.25 -3.62 15.53
C SER A 105 -0.05 -3.00 15.03
N GLY A 106 -0.79 -3.73 14.21
CA GLY A 106 -1.97 -3.21 13.54
C GLY A 106 -2.59 -4.15 12.53
N THR A 107 -3.63 -3.68 11.87
CA THR A 107 -4.27 -4.34 10.73
C THR A 107 -3.89 -3.61 9.45
N LEU A 108 -3.37 -4.35 8.47
CA LEU A 108 -3.16 -3.86 7.12
C LEU A 108 -4.37 -4.22 6.25
N PHE A 109 -4.91 -3.24 5.54
CA PHE A 109 -5.99 -3.39 4.56
C PHE A 109 -5.44 -3.15 3.16
N HIS A 110 -5.62 -4.11 2.28
CA HIS A 110 -5.02 -4.08 0.96
C HIS A 110 -5.89 -4.80 -0.06
N ALA A 111 -6.16 -4.16 -1.21
CA ALA A 111 -6.77 -4.85 -2.34
C ALA A 111 -5.73 -5.73 -3.03
N SER A 112 -5.93 -7.05 -3.01
CA SER A 112 -5.05 -8.01 -3.66
C SER A 112 -5.74 -8.69 -4.84
N TYR A 113 -4.96 -8.99 -5.88
CA TYR A 113 -5.41 -9.75 -7.04
C TYR A 113 -4.78 -11.14 -7.00
N ASP A 114 -5.49 -12.09 -6.40
CA ASP A 114 -4.98 -13.43 -6.18
C ASP A 114 -6.07 -14.49 -6.33
N ARG A 115 -5.68 -15.76 -6.31
CA ARG A 115 -6.64 -16.86 -6.27
C ARG A 115 -7.31 -16.89 -4.90
N PRO A 116 -8.64 -17.09 -4.83
CA PRO A 116 -9.30 -17.27 -3.57
C PRO A 116 -8.72 -18.48 -2.82
N SER A 117 -8.47 -18.34 -1.53
CA SER A 117 -7.91 -19.41 -0.71
C SER A 117 -8.82 -20.65 -0.72
N GLY A 118 -8.22 -21.84 -0.82
CA GLY A 118 -8.96 -23.10 -0.83
C GLY A 118 -9.63 -23.46 -2.16
N THR A 119 -9.35 -22.73 -3.25
CA THR A 119 -9.87 -23.06 -4.58
C THR A 119 -8.92 -23.98 -5.36
N PRO A 120 -9.45 -24.83 -6.28
CA PRO A 120 -8.62 -25.72 -7.10
C PRO A 120 -7.60 -24.98 -7.96
N GLU A 121 -6.51 -25.67 -8.29
CA GLU A 121 -5.57 -25.20 -9.32
C GLU A 121 -6.31 -24.94 -10.65
N GLY A 122 -6.02 -23.80 -11.28
CA GLY A 122 -6.72 -23.34 -12.48
C GLY A 122 -7.85 -22.33 -12.22
N THR A 123 -8.23 -22.09 -10.96
CA THR A 123 -9.16 -21.01 -10.63
C THR A 123 -8.57 -19.66 -11.00
N SER A 124 -9.39 -18.81 -11.65
CA SER A 124 -8.99 -17.46 -12.04
C SER A 124 -8.76 -16.60 -10.80
N LYS A 125 -7.83 -15.66 -10.91
CA LYS A 125 -7.61 -14.65 -9.87
C LYS A 125 -8.78 -13.68 -9.83
N ILE A 126 -9.08 -13.19 -8.64
CA ILE A 126 -10.07 -12.14 -8.42
C ILE A 126 -9.51 -11.06 -7.50
N TRP A 127 -10.12 -9.89 -7.55
CA TRP A 127 -9.85 -8.83 -6.60
C TRP A 127 -10.54 -9.13 -5.27
N GLN A 128 -9.77 -9.09 -4.18
CA GLN A 128 -10.26 -9.33 -2.83
C GLN A 128 -9.63 -8.35 -1.84
N LEU A 129 -10.36 -8.05 -0.76
CA LEU A 129 -9.82 -7.28 0.36
C LEU A 129 -9.03 -8.24 1.25
N GLU A 130 -7.71 -8.05 1.29
CA GLU A 130 -6.85 -8.68 2.28
C GLU A 130 -6.84 -7.84 3.56
N GLN A 131 -7.19 -8.46 4.68
CA GLN A 131 -7.05 -7.89 6.02
C GLN A 131 -6.02 -8.71 6.79
N LYS A 132 -4.82 -8.15 6.95
CA LYS A 132 -3.69 -8.88 7.52
C LYS A 132 -3.27 -8.26 8.84
N PRO A 133 -3.31 -9.02 9.96
CA PRO A 133 -2.69 -8.56 11.19
C PRO A 133 -1.16 -8.51 11.01
N SER A 134 -0.56 -7.42 11.46
CA SER A 134 0.87 -7.21 11.52
C SER A 134 1.29 -7.03 12.96
N ARG A 135 2.22 -7.85 13.43
CA ARG A 135 2.82 -7.69 14.77
C ARG A 135 3.84 -6.56 14.82
N ASP A 136 4.50 -6.31 13.69
CA ASP A 136 5.48 -5.26 13.52
C ASP A 136 5.54 -4.82 12.06
N VAL A 137 4.93 -3.67 11.77
CA VAL A 137 4.93 -3.07 10.43
C VAL A 137 6.33 -2.62 10.01
N SER A 138 7.22 -2.30 10.95
CA SER A 138 8.58 -1.82 10.66
C SER A 138 9.52 -2.92 10.17
N ALA A 139 9.20 -4.18 10.45
CA ALA A 139 9.94 -5.35 9.96
C ALA A 139 9.78 -5.58 8.45
N VAL A 140 8.84 -4.89 7.79
CA VAL A 140 8.61 -5.01 6.34
C VAL A 140 9.73 -4.29 5.60
N LYS A 141 10.72 -5.05 5.09
CA LYS A 141 11.90 -4.50 4.38
C LYS A 141 11.57 -3.61 3.19
N SER A 142 10.45 -3.87 2.52
CA SER A 142 10.03 -3.07 1.38
C SER A 142 9.31 -1.79 1.78
N LEU A 143 8.93 -1.59 3.04
CA LEU A 143 8.16 -0.42 3.48
C LEU A 143 9.09 0.79 3.58
N VAL A 144 8.79 1.84 2.81
CA VAL A 144 9.61 3.05 2.74
C VAL A 144 8.95 4.25 3.42
N LEU A 145 7.62 4.28 3.48
CA LEU A 145 6.89 5.37 4.11
C LEU A 145 5.64 4.88 4.85
N LEU A 146 5.46 5.39 6.08
CA LEU A 146 4.17 5.49 6.75
C LEU A 146 3.77 6.96 6.80
N TYR A 147 2.64 7.29 6.18
CA TYR A 147 2.10 8.64 6.13
C TYR A 147 0.79 8.69 6.90
N LYS A 148 0.79 9.36 8.07
CA LYS A 148 -0.37 9.38 8.96
C LYS A 148 -1.52 10.14 8.31
N ILE A 149 -2.70 9.52 8.32
CA ILE A 149 -3.92 10.07 7.75
C ILE A 149 -4.87 10.55 8.85
N CYS A 150 -4.96 9.82 9.97
CA CYS A 150 -5.68 10.29 11.15
C CYS A 150 -5.18 9.65 12.44
N THR A 151 -5.61 10.25 13.54
CA THR A 151 -5.58 9.67 14.88
C THR A 151 -7.02 9.58 15.36
N LEU A 152 -7.42 8.41 15.87
CA LEU A 152 -8.74 8.14 16.41
C LEU A 152 -8.94 8.95 17.69
N ASP A 153 -10.14 9.49 17.85
CA ASP A 153 -10.45 10.47 18.89
C ASP A 153 -11.31 9.81 19.97
N PRO A 154 -10.78 9.59 21.19
CA PRO A 154 -11.56 8.98 22.27
C PRO A 154 -12.77 9.84 22.67
N ALA A 155 -12.79 11.14 22.36
CA ALA A 155 -13.95 12.00 22.61
C ALA A 155 -15.13 11.69 21.68
N ARG A 156 -14.90 11.04 20.53
CA ARG A 156 -15.96 10.60 19.59
C ARG A 156 -16.59 9.26 19.97
N GLY A 157 -16.02 8.56 20.95
CA GLY A 157 -16.47 7.24 21.41
C GLY A 157 -15.31 6.26 21.64
N PRO A 158 -15.61 5.01 22.03
CA PRO A 158 -14.59 3.97 22.22
C PRO A 158 -13.74 3.78 20.96
N ILE A 159 -12.41 3.66 21.14
CA ILE A 159 -11.48 3.52 20.02
C ILE A 159 -11.76 2.22 19.24
N GLU A 160 -12.12 1.16 19.95
CA GLU A 160 -12.46 -0.14 19.37
C GLU A 160 -13.67 -0.02 18.43
N SER A 161 -14.70 0.72 18.83
CA SER A 161 -15.87 0.98 17.99
C SER A 161 -15.51 1.76 16.72
N GLN A 162 -14.62 2.74 16.83
CA GLN A 162 -14.09 3.47 15.67
C GLN A 162 -13.27 2.57 14.74
N CYS A 163 -12.47 1.64 15.29
CA CYS A 163 -11.75 0.64 14.50
C CYS A 163 -12.70 -0.28 13.74
N GLU A 164 -13.78 -0.76 14.37
CA GLU A 164 -14.79 -1.59 13.69
C GLU A 164 -15.54 -0.81 12.61
N GLU A 165 -15.84 0.46 12.85
CA GLU A 165 -16.44 1.35 11.85
C GLU A 165 -15.53 1.48 10.62
N ILE A 166 -14.23 1.74 10.83
CA ILE A 166 -13.23 1.79 9.75
C ILE A 166 -13.20 0.47 8.98
N ARG A 167 -13.13 -0.68 9.67
CA ARG A 167 -13.17 -2.01 9.03
C ARG A 167 -14.42 -2.17 8.17
N SER A 168 -15.57 -1.77 8.69
CA SER A 168 -16.85 -1.87 7.97
C SER A 168 -16.85 -0.99 6.72
N ILE A 169 -16.41 0.27 6.82
CA ILE A 169 -16.33 1.19 5.67
C ILE A 169 -15.38 0.63 4.60
N VAL A 170 -14.16 0.27 4.97
CA VAL A 170 -13.13 -0.22 4.05
C VAL A 170 -13.56 -1.53 3.37
N SER A 171 -14.29 -2.41 4.07
CA SER A 171 -14.85 -3.65 3.51
C SER A 171 -15.92 -3.45 2.43
N ARG A 172 -16.55 -2.27 2.38
CA ARG A 172 -17.60 -1.95 1.40
C ARG A 172 -17.07 -1.25 0.16
N VAL A 173 -15.80 -0.85 0.16
CA VAL A 173 -15.17 -0.22 -1.01
C VAL A 173 -15.13 -1.26 -2.15
N PRO A 174 -15.64 -0.93 -3.34
CA PRO A 174 -15.73 -1.89 -4.43
C PRO A 174 -14.35 -2.35 -4.88
N LEU A 175 -14.28 -3.64 -5.21
CA LEU A 175 -13.08 -4.32 -5.67
C LEU A 175 -13.25 -4.78 -7.11
N GLY A 176 -12.21 -4.56 -7.91
CA GLY A 176 -12.21 -4.86 -9.33
C GLY A 176 -12.95 -3.81 -10.14
N ARG A 177 -12.50 -3.65 -11.40
CA ARG A 177 -12.94 -2.56 -12.26
C ARG A 177 -14.44 -2.56 -12.49
N GLN A 178 -15.00 -3.71 -12.89
CA GLN A 178 -16.42 -3.80 -13.23
C GLN A 178 -17.33 -3.39 -12.05
N ASN A 179 -17.03 -3.90 -10.85
CA ASN A 179 -17.80 -3.58 -9.65
C ASN A 179 -17.64 -2.12 -9.22
N ARG A 180 -16.41 -1.59 -9.32
CA ARG A 180 -16.13 -0.18 -9.05
C ARG A 180 -16.87 0.73 -10.00
N GLU A 181 -16.80 0.47 -11.31
CA GLU A 181 -17.43 1.33 -12.31
C GLU A 181 -18.96 1.30 -12.22
N ALA A 182 -19.55 0.18 -11.81
CA ALA A 182 -20.98 0.08 -11.56
C ALA A 182 -21.45 0.92 -10.36
N GLN A 183 -20.60 1.12 -9.34
CA GLN A 183 -20.97 1.81 -8.10
C GLN A 183 -20.51 3.28 -8.06
N LEU A 184 -19.30 3.56 -8.55
CA LEU A 184 -18.61 4.85 -8.44
C LEU A 184 -18.44 5.56 -9.79
N GLY A 185 -18.87 4.93 -10.90
CA GLY A 185 -18.74 5.47 -12.26
C GLY A 185 -17.42 5.08 -12.94
N PRO A 186 -17.26 5.43 -14.24
CA PRO A 186 -16.11 5.02 -15.03
C PRO A 186 -14.79 5.60 -14.49
N LEU A 187 -13.70 4.87 -14.68
CA LEU A 187 -12.35 5.41 -14.50
C LEU A 187 -12.03 6.43 -15.59
N SER A 188 -11.17 7.39 -15.27
CA SER A 188 -10.70 8.39 -16.25
C SER A 188 -9.80 7.74 -17.30
N GLU A 189 -9.64 8.40 -18.45
CA GLU A 189 -8.72 7.92 -19.48
C GLU A 189 -7.29 7.83 -18.93
N GLY A 190 -6.67 6.66 -19.08
CA GLY A 190 -5.32 6.39 -18.59
C GLY A 190 -5.24 5.86 -17.15
N GLU A 191 -6.35 5.78 -16.42
CA GLU A 191 -6.42 5.11 -15.12
C GLU A 191 -6.63 3.59 -15.27
N GLY A 192 -6.06 2.82 -14.33
CA GLY A 192 -6.19 1.37 -14.29
C GLY A 192 -5.00 0.61 -14.88
N ASN A 193 -4.83 -0.63 -14.42
CA ASN A 193 -3.73 -1.49 -14.86
C ASN A 193 -4.25 -2.63 -15.76
N PRO A 194 -3.96 -2.65 -17.07
CA PRO A 194 -4.46 -3.68 -17.99
C PRO A 194 -4.05 -5.11 -17.61
N VAL A 195 -2.96 -5.28 -16.86
CA VAL A 195 -2.48 -6.60 -16.40
C VAL A 195 -3.30 -7.12 -15.23
N LEU A 196 -3.98 -6.22 -14.51
CA LEU A 196 -4.76 -6.53 -13.31
C LEU A 196 -6.26 -6.23 -13.53
N ASP A 197 -6.77 -6.57 -14.71
CA ASP A 197 -8.17 -6.38 -15.11
C ASP A 197 -8.62 -4.90 -15.11
N GLY A 198 -7.67 -3.99 -15.37
CA GLY A 198 -7.92 -2.55 -15.41
C GLY A 198 -8.17 -1.91 -14.05
N TYR A 199 -7.85 -2.60 -12.95
CA TYR A 199 -7.94 -2.09 -11.58
C TYR A 199 -6.60 -2.29 -10.88
N ASP A 200 -6.37 -1.64 -9.74
CA ASP A 200 -5.21 -1.92 -8.90
C ASP A 200 -5.43 -1.50 -7.44
N CYS A 201 -4.46 -1.81 -6.58
CA CYS A 201 -4.47 -1.41 -5.18
C CYS A 201 -4.40 0.11 -4.97
N VAL A 202 -3.89 0.86 -5.96
CA VAL A 202 -3.76 2.32 -5.91
C VAL A 202 -5.15 2.94 -5.97
N ILE A 203 -5.92 2.55 -6.98
CA ILE A 203 -7.29 3.04 -7.19
C ILE A 203 -8.16 2.69 -6.00
N TRP A 204 -8.11 1.42 -5.54
CA TRP A 204 -8.85 1.01 -4.35
C TRP A 204 -8.51 1.85 -3.12
N THR A 205 -7.23 2.20 -2.94
CA THR A 205 -6.80 3.02 -1.80
C THR A 205 -7.36 4.44 -1.89
N VAL A 206 -7.41 5.04 -3.09
CA VAL A 206 -8.06 6.35 -3.31
C VAL A 206 -9.55 6.27 -2.93
N ASP A 207 -10.27 5.29 -3.48
CA ASP A 207 -11.70 5.08 -3.22
C ASP A 207 -11.96 4.82 -1.70
N ALA A 208 -11.05 4.12 -1.02
CA ALA A 208 -11.14 3.90 0.43
C ALA A 208 -10.95 5.18 1.25
N ILE A 209 -10.02 6.05 0.87
CA ILE A 209 -9.82 7.36 1.52
C ILE A 209 -11.04 8.24 1.32
N ASP A 210 -11.62 8.29 0.12
CA ASP A 210 -12.85 9.03 -0.14
C ASP A 210 -14.02 8.48 0.68
N ALA A 211 -14.19 7.15 0.76
CA ALA A 211 -15.24 6.54 1.59
C ALA A 211 -15.09 6.89 3.07
N LEU A 212 -13.86 6.86 3.60
CA LEU A 212 -13.56 7.27 4.97
C LEU A 212 -13.79 8.76 5.22
N ALA A 213 -13.54 9.61 4.22
CA ALA A 213 -13.83 11.04 4.30
C ALA A 213 -15.33 11.32 4.27
N GLN A 214 -16.09 10.62 3.42
CA GLN A 214 -17.56 10.71 3.35
C GLN A 214 -18.22 10.26 4.66
N ALA A 215 -17.66 9.25 5.32
CA ALA A 215 -18.10 8.81 6.65
C ALA A 215 -17.68 9.74 7.79
N GLY A 216 -16.91 10.81 7.51
CA GLY A 216 -16.42 11.74 8.53
C GLY A 216 -15.38 11.15 9.48
N ILE A 217 -14.77 10.02 9.11
CA ILE A 217 -13.59 9.47 9.82
C ILE A 217 -12.37 10.32 9.51
N LEU A 218 -12.23 10.72 8.24
CA LEU A 218 -11.17 11.61 7.75
C LEU A 218 -11.74 12.97 7.37
N SER A 219 -10.89 14.00 7.41
CA SER A 219 -11.23 15.32 6.90
C SER A 219 -10.13 15.81 5.97
N LEU A 220 -10.31 15.58 4.67
CA LEU A 220 -9.36 15.99 3.63
C LEU A 220 -9.11 17.50 3.66
N SER A 221 -10.16 18.29 3.89
CA SER A 221 -10.06 19.75 3.99
C SER A 221 -9.22 20.22 5.19
N LYS A 222 -9.34 19.57 6.36
CA LYS A 222 -8.48 19.85 7.52
C LYS A 222 -7.02 19.47 7.25
N MET A 223 -6.78 18.53 6.34
CA MET A 223 -5.44 18.16 5.87
C MET A 223 -4.97 19.03 4.69
N GLY A 224 -5.78 20.01 4.23
CA GLY A 224 -5.40 20.92 3.13
C GLY A 224 -5.67 20.41 1.72
N PHE A 225 -6.41 19.31 1.56
CA PHE A 225 -6.68 18.68 0.25
C PHE A 225 -8.15 18.80 -0.15
N ARG A 226 -8.40 18.94 -1.47
CA ARG A 226 -9.78 19.03 -1.99
C ARG A 226 -10.43 17.67 -2.19
N ASN A 227 -9.64 16.64 -2.49
CA ASN A 227 -10.09 15.27 -2.77
C ASN A 227 -8.99 14.25 -2.41
N ALA A 228 -9.35 12.96 -2.37
CA ALA A 228 -8.38 11.90 -2.07
C ALA A 228 -7.26 11.80 -3.10
N GLY A 229 -7.51 12.07 -4.39
CA GLY A 229 -6.48 12.05 -5.43
C GLY A 229 -5.33 13.03 -5.16
N GLU A 230 -5.65 14.26 -4.76
CA GLU A 230 -4.65 15.26 -4.35
C GLU A 230 -3.86 14.83 -3.12
N PHE A 231 -4.57 14.34 -2.10
CA PHE A 231 -3.93 13.79 -0.90
C PHE A 231 -2.97 12.65 -1.26
N MET A 232 -3.40 11.72 -2.10
CA MET A 232 -2.62 10.57 -2.53
C MET A 232 -1.39 10.98 -3.35
N ALA A 233 -1.51 12.00 -4.21
CA ALA A 233 -0.38 12.55 -4.95
C ALA A 233 0.64 13.22 -4.01
N ALA A 234 0.18 14.00 -3.03
CA ALA A 234 1.03 14.63 -2.03
C ALA A 234 1.77 13.59 -1.17
N ALA A 235 1.06 12.59 -0.64
CA ALA A 235 1.67 11.52 0.14
C ALA A 235 2.69 10.71 -0.69
N ARG A 236 2.38 10.43 -1.96
CA ARG A 236 3.31 9.77 -2.89
C ARG A 236 4.59 10.58 -3.12
N SER A 237 4.47 11.90 -3.30
CA SER A 237 5.64 12.78 -3.51
C SER A 237 6.62 12.74 -2.34
N GLN A 238 6.12 12.43 -1.13
CA GLN A 238 6.99 12.18 0.00
C GLN A 238 7.73 10.85 -0.20
N ALA A 239 7.04 9.76 -0.53
CA ALA A 239 7.62 8.42 -0.64
C ALA A 239 8.81 8.33 -1.62
N GLY A 240 8.80 9.12 -2.69
CA GLY A 240 9.93 9.23 -3.61
C GLY A 240 9.56 9.93 -4.91
N PRO A 241 10.44 9.88 -5.94
CA PRO A 241 10.19 10.55 -7.21
C PRO A 241 9.01 9.96 -7.97
N GLU A 242 8.43 10.76 -8.85
CA GLU A 242 7.28 10.36 -9.69
C GLU A 242 7.59 9.19 -10.63
N ASN A 243 8.83 9.05 -11.10
CA ASN A 243 9.22 7.87 -11.85
C ASN A 243 9.56 6.71 -10.91
N ALA A 244 8.54 6.02 -10.38
CA ALA A 244 8.76 4.92 -9.45
C ALA A 244 9.64 3.80 -10.04
N ARG A 245 9.59 3.60 -11.38
CA ARG A 245 10.40 2.61 -12.07
C ARG A 245 11.91 2.87 -11.95
N SER A 246 12.34 4.13 -11.87
CA SER A 246 13.77 4.45 -11.65
C SER A 246 14.23 4.13 -10.23
N MET A 247 13.31 3.78 -9.34
CA MET A 247 13.60 3.45 -7.94
C MET A 247 13.54 1.94 -7.65
N VAL A 248 13.30 1.12 -8.67
CA VAL A 248 13.32 -0.35 -8.52
C VAL A 248 14.72 -0.81 -8.14
N GLY A 249 14.85 -1.48 -7.00
CA GLY A 249 16.12 -1.97 -6.46
C GLY A 249 16.99 -0.91 -5.77
N VAL A 250 16.52 0.34 -5.70
CA VAL A 250 17.20 1.40 -4.95
C VAL A 250 16.97 1.19 -3.45
N ASP A 251 18.01 1.43 -2.65
CA ASP A 251 17.89 1.50 -1.20
C ASP A 251 17.35 2.87 -0.79
N PHE A 252 16.22 2.86 -0.07
CA PHE A 252 15.56 4.06 0.42
C PHE A 252 16.11 4.52 1.79
N GLY A 253 17.09 3.80 2.36
CA GLY A 253 17.67 4.12 3.67
C GLY A 253 16.79 3.72 4.85
N GLY A 254 15.77 2.88 4.60
CA GLY A 254 14.83 2.37 5.60
C GLY A 254 13.47 3.07 5.62
N LEU A 255 12.66 2.74 6.63
CA LEU A 255 11.32 3.29 6.85
C LEU A 255 11.41 4.76 7.30
N ARG A 256 10.59 5.64 6.72
CA ARG A 256 10.30 6.97 7.23
C ARG A 256 8.84 7.11 7.68
N VAL A 257 8.60 7.88 8.73
CA VAL A 257 7.25 8.12 9.29
C VAL A 257 6.93 9.62 9.28
N VAL A 258 5.79 9.98 8.70
CA VAL A 258 5.29 11.36 8.59
C VAL A 258 3.96 11.46 9.35
N ASN A 259 3.93 12.22 10.44
CA ASN A 259 2.73 12.40 11.27
C ASN A 259 1.97 13.69 11.00
N GLU A 260 2.58 14.64 10.30
CA GLU A 260 2.00 15.94 9.98
C GLU A 260 2.03 16.12 8.46
N PRO A 261 0.92 15.81 7.77
CA PRO A 261 0.80 16.13 6.35
C PRO A 261 0.89 17.65 6.20
N ARG A 262 1.89 18.13 5.46
CA ARG A 262 2.06 19.54 5.11
C ARG A 262 1.26 19.89 3.87
#